data_AF-T2I9S8-F1
#
_entry.id   AF-T2I9S8-F1
#
_cell.length_a   1.000
_cell.length_b   1.000
_cell.length_c   1.000
_cell.angle_alpha   90.00
_cell.angle_beta   90.00
_cell.angle_gamma   90.00
#
_symmetry.space_group_name_H-M   'P 1'
#
loop_
_entity.id
_entity.type
_entity.pdbx_description
1 polymer ?
#
loop_
_entity_poly.entity_id
_entity_poly.type
_entity_poly.pdbx_seq_one_letter_code
_entity_poly.pdbx_strand_id
1 'polypeptide(L)' 'MLLGFKTKLKLNNRQKTIMAKHAGYSRWVFNWGLKAWSVTYKEGLKPTANKLKKFYTNYVKPHYIWQS' A
#
# COMPACT_ATOMS: atom_id res chain seq x y z
N MET A 1 16.19 31.70 8.72
CA MET A 1 15.54 30.46 9.20
C MET A 1 14.19 30.37 8.50
N LEU A 2 14.01 29.49 7.52
CA LEU A 2 12.72 29.34 6.82
C LEU A 2 11.75 28.60 7.75
N LEU A 3 10.72 29.29 8.26
CA LEU A 3 9.58 28.63 8.89
C LEU A 3 8.89 27.75 7.84
N GLY A 4 8.87 26.43 8.05
CA GLY A 4 8.20 25.51 7.14
C GLY A 4 6.71 25.85 7.02
N PHE A 5 6.23 26.12 5.81
CA PHE A 5 4.82 26.34 5.56
C PHE A 5 4.03 25.04 5.81
N LYS A 6 3.18 25.05 6.83
CA LYS A 6 2.28 23.93 7.11
C LYS A 6 1.01 24.07 6.27
N THR A 7 1.01 23.49 5.08
CA THR A 7 -0.16 23.45 4.21
C THR A 7 -1.08 22.29 4.57
N LYS A 8 -2.39 22.53 4.62
CA LYS A 8 -3.42 21.51 4.84
C LYS A 8 -4.47 21.61 3.74
N LEU A 9 -4.82 20.48 3.14
CA LEU A 9 -5.91 20.40 2.18
C LEU A 9 -7.27 20.59 2.88
N LYS A 10 -8.07 21.56 2.42
CA LYS A 10 -9.48 21.70 2.78
C LYS A 10 -10.31 20.83 1.84
N LEU A 11 -10.61 19.62 2.28
CA LEU A 11 -11.31 18.61 1.47
C LEU A 11 -12.81 18.62 1.77
N ASN A 12 -13.62 18.44 0.72
CA ASN A 12 -15.05 18.13 0.86
C ASN A 12 -15.28 16.65 1.20
N ASN A 13 -16.51 16.27 1.53
CA ASN A 13 -16.85 14.91 1.99
C ASN A 13 -16.50 13.82 0.96
N ARG A 14 -16.68 14.11 -0.34
CA ARG A 14 -16.32 13.18 -1.42
C ARG A 14 -14.80 12.96 -1.47
N GLN A 15 -14.02 14.04 -1.42
CA GLN A 15 -12.56 13.98 -1.46
C GLN A 15 -11.96 13.29 -0.23
N LYS A 16 -12.51 13.51 0.97
CA LYS A 16 -12.10 12.79 2.19
C LYS A 16 -12.28 11.28 2.03
N THR A 17 -13.43 10.86 1.50
CA THR A 17 -13.74 9.45 1.26
C THR A 17 -12.76 8.82 0.27
N ILE A 18 -12.46 9.54 -0.83
CA ILE A 18 -11.48 9.10 -1.83
C ILE A 18 -10.10 8.97 -1.20
N MET A 19 -9.62 10.00 -0.49
CA MET A 19 -8.32 9.95 0.17
C MET A 19 -8.22 8.84 1.21
N ALA A 20 -9.27 8.59 2.01
CA ALA A 20 -9.28 7.50 2.98
C ALA A 20 -9.20 6.12 2.30
N LYS A 21 -9.93 5.92 1.20
CA LYS A 21 -9.86 4.69 0.38
C LYS A 21 -8.44 4.46 -0.16
N HIS A 22 -7.80 5.48 -0.72
CA HIS A 22 -6.45 5.37 -1.25
C HIS A 22 -5.38 5.20 -0.16
N ALA A 23 -5.50 5.90 0.96
CA ALA A 23 -4.59 5.77 2.09
C ALA A 23 -4.64 4.36 2.69
N GLY A 24 -5.84 3.78 2.78
CA GLY A 24 -6.05 2.41 3.25
C GLY A 24 -5.40 1.37 2.35
N TYR A 25 -5.60 1.48 1.03
CA TYR A 25 -5.02 0.53 0.07
C TYR A 25 -3.49 0.55 0.08
N SER A 26 -2.87 1.73 -0.05
CA SER A 26 -1.40 1.84 -0.09
C SER A 26 -0.74 1.32 1.19
N ARG A 27 -1.32 1.64 2.36
CA ARG A 27 -0.78 1.12 3.63
C ARG A 27 -0.96 -0.38 3.75
N TRP A 28 -2.09 -0.91 3.28
CA TRP A 28 -2.35 -2.35 3.29
C TRP A 28 -1.36 -3.11 2.41
N VAL A 29 -1.15 -2.66 1.17
CA VAL A 29 -0.17 -3.25 0.22
C VAL A 29 1.23 -3.25 0.81
N PHE A 30 1.63 -2.13 1.43
CA PHE A 30 2.95 -2.00 2.06
C PHE A 30 3.15 -3.00 3.20
N ASN A 31 2.18 -3.07 4.13
CA ASN A 31 2.23 -4.01 5.25
C ASN A 31 2.24 -5.47 4.75
N TRP A 32 1.41 -5.79 3.76
CA TRP A 32 1.39 -7.11 3.13
C TRP A 32 2.76 -7.45 2.50
N GLY A 33 3.34 -6.51 1.75
CA GLY A 33 4.63 -6.69 1.08
C GLY A 33 5.77 -6.93 2.06
N LEU A 34 5.83 -6.17 3.16
CA LEU A 34 6.80 -6.38 4.23
C LEU A 34 6.68 -7.77 4.87
N LYS A 35 5.45 -8.22 5.14
CA LYS A 35 5.19 -9.56 5.69
C LYS A 35 5.65 -10.65 4.71
N ALA A 36 5.24 -10.54 3.45
CA ALA A 36 5.60 -11.50 2.40
C ALA A 36 7.13 -11.55 2.18
N TRP A 37 7.79 -10.40 2.21
CA TRP A 37 9.25 -10.32 2.14
C TRP A 37 9.92 -11.02 3.31
N SER A 38 9.47 -10.77 4.54
CA SER A 38 10.04 -11.39 5.74
C SER A 38 9.89 -12.92 5.72
N VAL A 39 8.73 -13.43 5.32
CA VAL A 39 8.47 -14.88 5.23
C VAL A 39 9.35 -15.52 4.17
N THR A 40 9.35 -14.99 2.94
CA THR A 40 10.14 -15.55 1.83
C THR A 40 11.65 -15.50 2.10
N TYR A 41 12.14 -14.45 2.76
CA TYR A 41 13.53 -14.36 3.17
C TYR A 41 13.90 -15.41 4.22
N LYS A 42 13.01 -15.68 5.18
CA LYS A 42 13.19 -16.73 6.20
C LYS A 42 13.22 -18.14 5.58
N GLU A 43 12.49 -18.35 4.49
CA GLU A 43 12.51 -19.59 3.71
C GLU A 43 13.77 -19.75 2.83
N GLY A 44 14.73 -18.81 2.90
CA GLY A 44 15.97 -18.83 2.13
C GLY A 44 15.81 -18.40 0.67
N LEU A 45 14.61 -17.97 0.27
CA LEU A 45 14.36 -17.42 -1.05
C LEU A 45 14.87 -15.98 -1.13
N LYS A 46 15.23 -15.55 -2.34
CA LYS A 46 15.58 -14.15 -2.63
C LYS A 46 14.35 -13.44 -3.20
N PRO A 47 13.48 -12.83 -2.37
CA PRO A 47 12.37 -12.04 -2.86
C PRO A 47 12.88 -10.86 -3.70
N THR A 48 12.10 -10.52 -4.73
CA THR A 48 12.33 -9.32 -5.54
C THR A 48 11.02 -8.56 -5.58
N ALA A 49 11.07 -7.23 -5.55
CA ALA A 49 9.88 -6.39 -5.59
C ALA A 49 8.96 -6.73 -6.78
N ASN A 50 9.53 -6.99 -7.96
CA ASN A 50 8.74 -7.40 -9.14
C ASN A 50 8.05 -8.76 -8.99
N LYS A 51 8.68 -9.75 -8.33
CA LYS A 51 8.08 -11.07 -8.11
C LYS A 51 6.90 -10.97 -7.15
N LEU A 52 7.10 -10.27 -6.03
CA LEU A 52 6.05 -10.03 -5.05
C LEU A 52 4.90 -9.21 -5.63
N LYS A 53 5.19 -8.19 -6.46
CA LYS A 53 4.18 -7.41 -7.17
C LYS A 53 3.33 -8.29 -8.10
N LYS A 54 3.95 -9.13 -8.93
CA LYS A 54 3.24 -10.05 -9.83
C LYS A 54 2.35 -11.02 -9.05
N PHE A 55 2.89 -11.62 -7.98
CA PHE A 55 2.13 -12.52 -7.12
C PHE A 55 0.93 -11.81 -6.50
N TYR A 56 1.16 -10.61 -5.96
CA TYR A 56 0.13 -9.82 -5.32
C TYR A 56 -1.01 -9.48 -6.29
N THR A 57 -0.71 -8.95 -7.48
CA THR A 57 -1.72 -8.55 -8.46
C THR A 57 -2.56 -9.73 -8.93
N ASN A 58 -1.95 -10.89 -9.15
CA ASN A 58 -2.63 -12.04 -9.75
C ASN A 58 -3.37 -12.91 -8.73
N TYR A 59 -2.82 -13.07 -7.52
CA TYR A 59 -3.33 -14.05 -6.55
C TYR A 59 -3.88 -13.40 -5.28
N VAL A 60 -3.40 -12.23 -4.87
CA VAL A 60 -3.83 -11.61 -3.60
C VAL A 60 -4.93 -10.59 -3.85
N LYS A 61 -4.69 -9.63 -4.75
CA LYS A 61 -5.62 -8.54 -5.07
C LYS A 61 -7.05 -9.02 -5.38
N PRO A 62 -7.28 -10.12 -6.14
CA PRO A 62 -8.65 -10.57 -6.45
C PRO A 62 -9.49 -10.93 -5.22
N HIS A 63 -8.88 -11.31 -4.10
CA HIS A 63 -9.61 -11.61 -2.86
C HIS A 63 -10.06 -10.36 -2.09
N TYR A 64 -9.59 -9.17 -2.48
CA TYR A 64 -9.90 -7.91 -1.82
C TYR A 64 -10.64 -6.98 -2.79
N ILE A 65 -11.95 -7.21 -2.95
CA ILE A 65 -12.82 -6.49 -3.89
C ILE A 65 -12.81 -4.97 -3.67
N TRP A 66 -12.53 -4.51 -2.44
CA TRP A 66 -12.41 -3.09 -2.10
C TRP A 66 -11.12 -2.43 -2.59
N GLN A 67 -10.13 -3.22 -3.02
CA GLN A 67 -8.86 -2.76 -3.60
C GLN A 67 -9.07 -2.61 -5.12
N SER A 68 -9.83 -1.59 -5.51
CA SER A 68 -10.04 -1.27 -6.92
C SER A 68 -8.72 -0.91 -7.61
#